data_AF-A0A392P139-F1
#
_entry.id   AF-A0A392P139-F1
#
_cell.length_a   1.000
_cell.length_b   1.000
_cell.length_c   1.000
_cell.angle_alpha   90.00
_cell.angle_beta   90.00
_cell.angle_gamma   90.00
#
_symmetry.space_group_name_H-M   'P 1'
#
loop_
_entity.id
_entity.type
_entity.pdbx_description
1 polymer ?
#
loop_
_entity_poly.entity_id
_entity_poly.type
_entity_poly.pdbx_seq_one_letter_code
_entity_poly.pdbx_strand_id
1 'polypeptide(L)'
;SFPNKWILNHLSPSSQDVILRMGKNEWLGKYLYHNIRNNGGLTGGWKYFALDNNLEEFDVCLFKPAGHMHDLLILEMSIFRVVEEITPLTAVNSPGKKRGVKRTPPGKKRGVKRTLTNGVQTELESIEGV
;
A
#
# COMPACT_ATOMS: atom_id res chain seq x y z
N SER A 1 -1.34 8.22 9.86
CA SER A 1 -2.82 8.24 9.82
C SER A 1 -3.26 9.25 8.80
N PHE A 2 -4.43 9.07 8.18
CA PHE A 2 -5.00 10.05 7.26
C PHE A 2 -5.70 11.19 8.03
N PRO A 3 -5.66 12.43 7.51
CA PRO A 3 -6.40 13.54 8.08
C PRO A 3 -7.91 13.28 8.06
N ASN A 4 -8.61 13.61 9.15
CA ASN A 4 -10.06 13.36 9.28
C ASN A 4 -10.87 13.96 8.12
N LYS A 5 -10.67 15.26 7.83
CA LYS A 5 -11.39 15.94 6.75
C LYS A 5 -11.18 15.26 5.40
N TRP A 6 -9.97 14.75 5.16
CA TRP A 6 -9.66 14.02 3.93
C TRP A 6 -10.40 12.67 3.89
N ILE A 7 -10.42 11.93 5.00
CA ILE A 7 -11.18 10.67 5.11
C ILE A 7 -12.65 10.90 4.76
N LEU A 8 -13.31 11.87 5.39
CA LEU A 8 -14.75 12.10 5.17
C LEU A 8 -15.11 12.51 3.74
N ASN A 9 -14.17 13.14 3.01
CA ASN A 9 -14.40 13.59 1.64
C ASN A 9 -14.10 12.53 0.59
N HIS A 10 -13.32 11.50 0.93
CA HIS A 10 -12.71 10.62 -0.06
C HIS A 10 -12.85 9.14 0.25
N LEU A 11 -13.05 8.78 1.51
CA LEU A 11 -13.18 7.40 1.98
C LEU A 11 -14.50 7.20 2.71
N SER A 12 -14.96 5.97 2.74
CA SER A 12 -16.00 5.60 3.70
C SER A 12 -15.42 5.61 5.13
N PRO A 13 -16.17 6.07 6.15
CA PRO A 13 -15.77 5.98 7.56
C PRO A 13 -15.95 4.54 8.08
N SER A 14 -15.38 3.57 7.37
CA SER A 14 -15.44 2.14 7.68
C SER A 14 -14.09 1.48 7.39
N SER A 15 -13.86 0.33 8.00
CA SER A 15 -12.64 -0.44 7.72
C SER A 15 -12.86 -1.28 6.47
N GLN A 16 -11.91 -1.24 5.53
CA GLN A 16 -12.06 -1.89 4.23
C GLN A 16 -10.70 -2.36 3.68
N ASP A 17 -10.73 -3.36 2.81
CA ASP A 17 -9.56 -3.73 2.02
C ASP A 17 -9.34 -2.68 0.91
N VAL A 18 -8.07 -2.40 0.62
CA VAL A 18 -7.66 -1.36 -0.32
C VAL A 18 -6.58 -1.87 -1.25
N ILE A 19 -6.52 -1.29 -2.44
CA ILE A 19 -5.42 -1.47 -3.39
C ILE A 19 -4.59 -0.20 -3.36
N LEU A 20 -3.30 -0.35 -3.03
CA LEU A 20 -2.30 0.69 -3.20
C LEU A 20 -1.72 0.51 -4.60
N ARG A 21 -1.93 1.46 -5.50
CA ARG A 21 -1.46 1.40 -6.88
C ARG A 21 -0.37 2.43 -7.11
N MET A 22 0.70 2.04 -7.80
CA MET A 22 1.75 2.95 -8.27
C MET A 22 2.17 2.53 -9.67
N GLY A 23 1.69 3.26 -10.67
CA GLY A 23 1.89 2.87 -12.07
C GLY A 23 1.29 1.49 -12.34
N LYS A 24 2.14 0.51 -12.72
CA LYS A 24 1.70 -0.87 -13.04
C LYS A 24 1.72 -1.82 -11.84
N ASN A 25 2.19 -1.35 -10.69
CA ASN A 25 2.35 -2.16 -9.48
C ASN A 25 1.18 -1.96 -8.54
N GLU A 26 0.69 -3.07 -7.97
CA GLU A 26 -0.40 -3.06 -7.00
C GLU A 26 -0.03 -3.86 -5.75
N TRP A 27 -0.41 -3.32 -4.59
CA TRP A 27 -0.29 -3.95 -3.29
C TRP A 27 -1.64 -3.99 -2.59
N LEU A 28 -2.01 -5.17 -2.09
CA LEU A 28 -3.18 -5.31 -1.22
C LEU A 28 -2.87 -4.78 0.17
N GLY A 29 -3.70 -3.85 0.62
CA GLY A 29 -3.64 -3.22 1.92
C GLY A 29 -4.96 -3.29 2.68
N LYS A 30 -4.92 -2.81 3.92
CA LYS A 30 -6.10 -2.62 4.76
C LYS A 30 -6.14 -1.20 5.26
N TYR A 31 -7.29 -0.55 5.08
CA TYR A 31 -7.62 0.70 5.73
C TYR A 31 -8.44 0.38 7.00
N LEU A 32 -7.96 0.89 8.14
CA LEU A 32 -8.65 0.78 9.43
C LEU A 32 -9.19 2.16 9.81
N TYR A 33 -10.48 2.22 10.12
CA TYR A 33 -11.14 3.40 10.67
C TYR A 33 -11.42 3.23 12.16
N HIS A 34 -11.01 4.20 12.96
CA HIS A 34 -11.31 4.30 14.38
C HIS A 34 -12.42 5.31 14.61
N ASN A 35 -13.64 4.80 14.74
CA ASN A 35 -14.87 5.55 14.99
C ASN A 35 -14.81 6.45 16.23
N ILE A 36 -14.22 5.99 17.35
CA ILE A 36 -14.11 6.81 18.58
C ILE A 36 -13.16 8.01 18.39
N ARG A 37 -12.06 7.80 17.66
CA ARG A 37 -11.01 8.82 17.46
C ARG A 37 -11.22 9.63 16.19
N ASN A 38 -12.26 9.28 15.43
CA ASN A 38 -12.59 9.87 14.14
C ASN A 38 -11.35 9.96 13.23
N ASN A 39 -10.55 8.90 13.18
CA ASN A 39 -9.32 8.87 12.38
C ASN A 39 -9.11 7.48 11.77
N GLY A 40 -8.17 7.37 10.85
CA GLY A 40 -7.89 6.10 10.20
C GLY A 40 -6.53 6.08 9.54
N GLY A 41 -6.16 4.93 9.00
CA GLY A 41 -4.92 4.79 8.26
C GLY A 41 -4.72 3.40 7.67
N LEU A 42 -3.70 3.32 6.82
CA LEU A 42 -3.24 2.06 6.26
C LEU A 42 -2.55 1.23 7.34
N THR A 43 -2.88 -0.07 7.38
CA THR A 43 -2.40 -1.00 8.40
C THR A 43 -1.78 -2.24 7.74
N GLY A 44 -2.59 -3.28 7.49
CA GLY A 44 -2.19 -4.45 6.73
C GLY A 44 -1.72 -4.04 5.33
N GLY A 45 -0.72 -4.74 4.79
CA GLY A 45 -0.19 -4.47 3.45
C GLY A 45 0.80 -3.30 3.36
N TRP A 46 0.61 -2.24 4.15
CA TRP A 46 1.46 -1.04 4.12
C TRP A 46 2.95 -1.34 4.23
N LYS A 47 3.34 -2.23 5.15
CA LYS A 47 4.74 -2.63 5.32
C LYS A 47 5.37 -3.23 4.06
N TYR A 48 4.59 -3.93 3.24
CA TYR A 48 5.08 -4.54 2.00
C TYR A 48 5.25 -3.48 0.92
N PHE A 49 4.28 -2.56 0.81
CA PHE A 49 4.42 -1.38 -0.03
C PHE A 49 5.68 -0.57 0.34
N ALA A 50 5.89 -0.32 1.64
CA ALA A 50 7.04 0.45 2.10
C ALA A 50 8.38 -0.24 1.79
N LEU A 51 8.47 -1.56 2.03
CA LEU A 51 9.69 -2.32 1.75
C LEU A 51 9.97 -2.44 0.23
N ASP A 52 8.95 -2.77 -0.57
CA ASP A 52 9.11 -2.97 -2.01
C ASP A 52 9.45 -1.68 -2.75
N ASN A 53 9.07 -0.51 -2.20
CA ASN A 53 9.39 0.80 -2.74
C ASN A 53 10.54 1.49 -1.99
N ASN A 54 11.27 0.80 -1.10
CA ASN A 54 12.38 1.38 -0.34
C ASN A 54 12.01 2.72 0.32
N LEU A 55 10.83 2.81 0.93
CA LEU A 55 10.38 4.02 1.61
C LEU A 55 11.26 4.29 2.83
N GLU A 56 11.80 5.50 2.90
CA GLU A 56 12.63 5.96 4.00
C GLU A 56 11.88 6.98 4.87
N GLU A 57 12.42 7.28 6.04
CA GLU A 57 11.89 8.37 6.86
C GLU A 57 11.99 9.68 6.07
N PHE A 58 11.01 10.57 6.27
CA PHE A 58 10.87 11.85 5.58
C PHE A 58 10.42 11.79 4.11
N ASP A 59 10.39 10.63 3.46
CA ASP A 59 9.72 10.48 2.17
C ASP A 59 8.24 10.88 2.28
N VAL A 60 7.75 11.62 1.29
CA VAL A 60 6.36 12.07 1.26
C VAL A 60 5.55 11.19 0.32
N CYS A 61 4.54 10.50 0.88
CA CYS A 61 3.55 9.77 0.09
C CYS A 61 2.33 10.64 -0.19
N LEU A 62 1.99 10.81 -1.47
CA LEU A 62 0.73 11.36 -1.91
C LEU A 62 -0.26 10.22 -2.17
N PHE A 63 -1.48 10.36 -1.62
CA PHE A 63 -2.57 9.42 -1.79
C PHE A 63 -3.69 10.09 -2.58
N LYS A 64 -4.04 9.52 -3.73
CA LYS A 64 -5.15 9.98 -4.58
C LYS A 64 -6.19 8.87 -4.70
N PRO A 65 -7.44 9.09 -4.28
CA PRO A 65 -8.52 8.14 -4.52
C PRO A 65 -8.74 7.97 -6.03
N ALA A 66 -8.76 6.74 -6.51
CA ALA A 66 -8.89 6.41 -7.93
C ALA A 66 -10.14 5.57 -8.25
N GLY A 67 -11.11 5.55 -7.32
CA GLY A 67 -12.35 4.79 -7.45
C GLY A 67 -12.28 3.43 -6.76
N HIS A 68 -13.09 2.48 -7.24
CA HIS A 68 -13.21 1.15 -6.67
C HIS A 68 -13.11 0.07 -7.77
N MET A 69 -12.57 -1.08 -7.42
CA MET A 69 -12.57 -2.29 -8.26
C MET A 69 -13.06 -3.46 -7.42
N HIS A 70 -14.19 -4.06 -7.80
CA HIS A 70 -14.82 -5.15 -7.04
C HIS A 70 -14.92 -4.84 -5.54
N ASP A 71 -15.48 -3.67 -5.20
CA ASP A 71 -15.61 -3.12 -3.84
C ASP A 71 -14.31 -2.78 -3.09
N LEU A 72 -13.15 -3.01 -3.71
CA LEU A 72 -11.86 -2.57 -3.17
C LEU A 72 -11.58 -1.13 -3.58
N LEU A 73 -11.37 -0.26 -2.59
CA LEU A 73 -10.94 1.11 -2.84
C LEU A 73 -9.53 1.13 -3.42
N ILE A 74 -9.34 1.87 -4.50
CA ILE A 74 -8.03 2.08 -5.11
C ILE A 74 -7.48 3.44 -4.66
N LEU A 75 -6.28 3.42 -4.10
CA LEU A 75 -5.47 4.59 -3.80
C LEU A 75 -4.28 4.60 -4.75
N GLU A 76 -4.29 5.53 -5.70
CA GLU A 76 -3.12 5.84 -6.51
C GLU A 76 -2.09 6.57 -5.64
N MET A 77 -0.85 6.12 -5.71
CA MET A 77 0.24 6.55 -4.85
C MET A 77 1.38 7.16 -5.65
N SER A 78 1.96 8.23 -5.11
CA SER A 78 3.22 8.81 -5.59
C SER A 78 4.14 9.06 -4.40
N ILE A 79 5.43 8.81 -4.59
CA ILE A 79 6.46 9.04 -3.57
C ILE A 79 7.33 10.21 -4.03
N PHE A 80 7.41 11.23 -3.19
CA PHE A 80 8.35 12.35 -3.34
C PHE A 80 9.50 12.11 -2.36
N ARG A 81 10.68 11.85 -2.90
CA ARG A 81 11.88 11.52 -2.13
C ARG A 81 12.53 12.80 -1.60
N VAL A 82 13.09 12.73 -0.39
CA VAL A 82 13.86 13.84 0.18
C VAL A 82 15.23 14.00 -0.47
N VAL A 83 15.81 12.90 -0.96
CA VAL A 83 17.05 12.89 -1.75
C VAL A 83 16.77 12.08 -3.02
N GLU A 84 17.24 12.55 -4.19
CA GLU A 84 16.98 11.88 -5.47
C GLU A 84 17.64 10.48 -5.59
N GLU A 85 18.65 10.20 -4.77
CA GLU A 85 19.31 8.89 -4.71
C GLU A 85 18.59 7.94 -3.75
N ILE A 86 18.19 6.77 -4.26
CA ILE A 86 17.66 5.67 -3.44
C ILE A 86 18.82 5.04 -2.69
N THR A 87 19.05 5.44 -1.45
CA THR A 87 19.92 4.68 -0.55
C THR A 87 19.26 3.34 -0.21
N PRO A 88 19.91 2.19 -0.46
CA PRO A 88 19.35 0.91 -0.07
C PRO A 88 19.22 0.83 1.45
N LEU A 89 18.08 0.34 1.95
CA LEU A 89 17.85 0.12 3.37
C LEU A 89 18.98 -0.75 3.96
N THR A 90 19.91 -0.14 4.69
CA THR A 90 20.97 -0.86 5.39
C THR A 90 20.34 -1.64 6.54
N ALA A 91 20.34 -2.98 6.47
CA ALA A 91 19.87 -3.81 7.56
C ALA A 91 20.73 -3.56 8.81
N VAL A 92 20.16 -2.91 9.82
CA VAL A 92 20.82 -2.78 11.13
C VAL A 92 20.93 -4.19 11.73
N ASN A 93 22.15 -4.72 11.71
CA ASN A 93 22.51 -5.92 12.47
C ASN A 93 22.55 -5.54 13.96
N SER A 94 21.41 -5.63 14.64
CA SER A 94 21.38 -5.52 16.10
C SER A 94 22.05 -6.77 16.72
N PRO A 95 23.06 -6.62 17.59
CA PRO A 95 23.67 -7.75 18.28
C PRO A 95 22.65 -8.39 19.22
N GLY A 96 22.35 -9.67 18.96
CA GLY A 96 21.21 -10.36 19.52
C GLY A 96 21.29 -10.64 21.03
N LYS A 97 20.17 -10.43 21.74
CA LYS A 97 19.87 -11.11 22.99
C LYS A 97 19.05 -12.36 22.68
N LYS A 98 19.69 -13.53 22.69
CA LYS A 98 19.03 -14.83 22.56
C LYS A 98 18.09 -15.04 23.74
N ARG A 99 16.77 -14.86 23.54
CA ARG A 99 15.74 -15.47 24.38
C ARG A 99 15.02 -16.50 23.52
N GLY A 100 15.26 -17.77 23.84
CA GLY A 100 14.67 -18.90 23.13
C GLY A 100 13.15 -18.88 23.25
N VAL A 101 12.46 -18.65 22.14
CA VAL A 101 11.06 -18.98 21.96
C VAL A 101 11.00 -19.91 20.75
N LYS A 102 10.69 -21.19 20.98
CA LYS A 102 10.36 -22.13 19.89
C LYS A 102 9.08 -21.61 19.22
N ARG A 103 9.23 -20.90 18.10
CA ARG A 103 8.10 -20.52 17.24
C ARG A 103 7.99 -21.57 16.14
N THR A 104 6.90 -22.31 16.16
CA THR A 104 6.40 -23.08 15.01
C THR A 104 6.26 -22.15 13.79
N PRO A 105 6.48 -22.64 12.56
CA PRO A 105 6.46 -21.78 11.38
C PRO A 105 5.04 -21.27 11.11
N PRO A 106 4.77 -19.95 11.13
CA PRO A 106 3.55 -19.43 10.55
C PRO A 106 3.73 -19.42 9.02
N GLY A 107 2.83 -20.12 8.32
CA GLY A 107 2.81 -20.19 6.87
C GLY A 107 2.95 -18.80 6.23
N LYS A 108 3.93 -18.67 5.33
CA LYS A 108 4.14 -17.49 4.48
C LYS A 108 2.90 -17.24 3.63
N LYS A 109 1.98 -16.39 4.09
CA LYS A 109 1.13 -15.63 3.17
C LYS A 109 1.89 -14.36 2.82
N ARG A 110 2.76 -14.45 1.80
CA ARG A 110 3.36 -13.28 1.16
C ARG A 110 2.21 -12.41 0.64
N GLY A 111 2.23 -11.10 0.94
CA GLY A 111 1.37 -10.16 0.22
C GLY A 111 1.66 -10.33 -1.27
N VAL A 112 0.63 -10.65 -2.05
CA VAL A 112 0.79 -10.88 -3.48
C VAL A 112 0.93 -9.53 -4.15
N LYS A 113 2.16 -9.17 -4.53
CA LYS A 113 2.40 -8.10 -5.49
C LYS A 113 1.79 -8.54 -6.81
N ARG A 114 0.75 -7.84 -7.26
CA ARG A 114 0.14 -8.10 -8.57
C ARG A 114 0.83 -7.18 -9.56
N THR A 115 1.39 -7.78 -10.62
CA THR A 115 1.89 -7.06 -11.79
C THR A 115 0.83 -7.17 -12.86
N LEU A 116 0.40 -6.06 -13.46
CA LEU A 116 -0.41 -6.09 -14.67
C LEU A 116 0.40 -6.76 -15.78
N THR A 117 0.01 -7.97 -16.20
CA THR A 117 0.49 -8.57 -17.43
C THR A 117 -0.17 -7.85 -18.61
N ASN A 118 0.55 -7.69 -19.71
CA ASN A 118 0.12 -6.96 -20.92
C ASN A 118 -1.14 -7.52 -21.62
N GLY A 119 -1.85 -8.49 -21.03
CA GLY A 119 -3.03 -9.14 -21.62
C GLY A 119 -4.38 -8.46 -21.36
N VAL A 120 -4.42 -7.34 -20.63
CA VAL A 120 -5.66 -6.55 -20.40
C VAL A 120 -5.64 -5.21 -21.14
N GLN A 121 -4.58 -4.91 -21.89
CA GLN A 121 -4.53 -3.72 -22.74
C GLN A 121 -5.38 -3.86 -24.01
N THR A 122 -5.67 -5.08 -24.47
CA THR A 122 -6.30 -5.31 -25.78
C THR A 122 -7.84 -5.19 -25.80
N GLU A 123 -8.51 -4.92 -24.67
CA GLU A 123 -9.98 -4.83 -24.64
C GLU A 123 -10.53 -3.39 -24.69
N LEU A 124 -9.68 -2.37 -24.56
CA LEU A 124 -10.09 -0.96 -24.68
C LEU A 124 -9.82 -0.33 -26.07
N GLU A 125 -8.98 -0.94 -26.91
CA GLU A 125 -8.80 -0.52 -28.31
C GLU A 125 -9.78 -1.20 -29.29
N SER A 126 -10.67 -2.07 -28.78
CA SER A 126 -11.73 -2.72 -29.60
C SER A 126 -13.08 -2.00 -29.55
N ILE A 127 -13.19 -0.86 -28.83
CA ILE A 127 -14.45 -0.10 -28.69
C ILE A 127 -14.41 1.23 -29.48
N GLU A 128 -13.24 1.70 -29.92
CA GLU A 128 -13.14 2.76 -30.93
C GLU A 128 -12.82 2.15 -32.30
N GLY A 129 -13.81 1.44 -32.84
CA GLY A 129 -13.80 1.04 -34.24
C GLY A 129 -14.29 2.19 -35.12
N VAL A 130 -13.38 2.68 -35.99
CA VAL A 130 -13.60 3.39 -37.26
C VAL A 130 -14.38 4.71 -37.23
#